data_AF-A0A372FEQ0-F1
#
_entry.id   AF-A0A372FEQ0-F1
#
_cell.length_a   1.000
_cell.length_b   1.000
_cell.length_c   1.000
_cell.angle_alpha   90.00
_cell.angle_beta   90.00
_cell.angle_gamma   90.00
#
_symmetry.space_group_name_H-M   'P 1'
#
loop_
_entity.id
_entity.type
_entity.pdbx_description
1 polymer ?
#
loop_
_entity_poly.entity_id
_entity_poly.type
_entity_poly.pdbx_seq_one_letter_code
_entity_poly.pdbx_strand_id
1 'polypeptide(L)'
;MKEYTRDYQIEMDIDWCFLGENRTIAQFTSAGGILPDMIASNAEDNIILNDFIDNLEPFTEAIISPHLAKYFKLSSISSLVGYSSYAKKGILIFDKTFACPGDFDITYHLIARPAEFLNFEMLPDKIKGILLKTQQKIRFDDFEKLDAGYTPWASLFTDYYVPTLYEEPKKSKKSWFNSLFH
;
A
#
# COMPACT_ATOMS: atom_id res chain seq x y z
N MET A 1 22.29 -11.06 -2.67
CA MET A 1 21.25 -10.24 -3.31
C MET A 1 21.47 -8.81 -2.85
N LYS A 2 21.12 -7.81 -3.68
CA LYS A 2 21.21 -6.42 -3.27
C LYS A 2 20.01 -6.08 -2.39
N GLU A 3 20.24 -5.38 -1.30
CA GLU A 3 19.22 -5.03 -0.29
C GLU A 3 19.09 -3.51 -0.17
N TYR A 4 17.91 -3.03 0.19
CA TYR A 4 17.72 -1.63 0.58
C TYR A 4 18.18 -1.45 2.02
N THR A 5 19.18 -0.60 2.25
CA THR A 5 19.61 -0.27 3.61
C THR A 5 18.50 0.47 4.34
N ARG A 6 18.48 0.38 5.67
CA ARG A 6 17.48 1.05 6.50
C ARG A 6 17.42 2.56 6.23
N ASP A 7 18.57 3.23 6.16
CA ASP A 7 18.63 4.67 5.91
C ASP A 7 18.05 5.01 4.54
N TYR A 8 18.35 4.19 3.51
CA TYR A 8 17.77 4.38 2.17
C TYR A 8 16.25 4.22 2.18
N GLN A 9 15.71 3.23 2.89
CA GLN A 9 14.26 3.03 3.01
C GLN A 9 13.55 4.21 3.69
N ILE A 10 14.19 4.80 4.71
CA ILE A 10 13.62 5.95 5.44
C ILE A 10 13.61 7.21 4.57
N GLU A 11 14.65 7.41 3.76
CA GLU A 11 14.85 8.63 2.97
C GLU A 11 14.14 8.60 1.61
N MET A 12 13.95 7.41 1.04
CA MET A 12 13.48 7.26 -0.33
C MET A 12 12.04 6.81 -0.41
N ASP A 13 11.36 7.36 -1.40
CA ASP A 13 10.09 6.81 -1.84
C ASP A 13 10.36 5.61 -2.75
N ILE A 14 9.93 4.44 -2.31
CA ILE A 14 10.20 3.17 -2.98
C ILE A 14 8.85 2.55 -3.31
N ASP A 15 8.64 2.28 -4.59
CA ASP A 15 7.49 1.49 -5.05
C ASP A 15 7.83 0.00 -5.00
N TRP A 16 6.88 -0.83 -4.55
CA TRP A 16 6.96 -2.28 -4.65
C TRP A 16 5.61 -2.90 -4.92
N CYS A 17 5.61 -4.17 -5.31
CA CYS A 17 4.39 -4.89 -5.65
C CYS A 17 4.21 -6.18 -4.87
N PHE A 18 2.94 -6.49 -4.57
CA PHE A 18 2.49 -7.80 -4.13
C PHE A 18 1.60 -8.45 -5.19
N LEU A 19 1.65 -9.77 -5.27
CA LEU A 19 0.72 -10.58 -6.06
C LEU A 19 -0.36 -11.14 -5.15
N GLY A 20 -1.62 -10.76 -5.39
CA GLY A 20 -2.77 -11.28 -4.67
C GLY A 20 -3.07 -12.73 -5.00
N GLU A 21 -3.93 -13.35 -4.18
CA GLU A 21 -4.37 -14.74 -4.32
C GLU A 21 -5.02 -15.00 -5.69
N ASN A 22 -5.78 -14.03 -6.18
CA ASN A 22 -6.45 -14.03 -7.48
C ASN A 22 -5.56 -13.52 -8.62
N ARG A 23 -4.23 -13.50 -8.44
CA ARG A 23 -3.24 -13.01 -9.42
C ARG A 23 -3.36 -11.51 -9.76
N THR A 24 -4.06 -10.73 -8.95
CA THR A 24 -4.05 -9.27 -9.06
C THR A 24 -2.71 -8.72 -8.59
N ILE A 25 -2.19 -7.70 -9.28
CA ILE A 25 -0.96 -7.02 -8.88
C ILE A 25 -1.37 -5.74 -8.17
N ALA A 26 -0.84 -5.55 -6.96
CA ALA A 26 -1.02 -4.34 -6.18
C ALA A 26 0.33 -3.68 -5.96
N GLN A 27 0.47 -2.43 -6.40
CA GLN A 27 1.62 -1.58 -6.15
C GLN A 27 1.37 -0.73 -4.91
N PHE A 28 2.42 -0.55 -4.12
CA PHE A 28 2.46 0.22 -2.89
C PHE A 28 3.62 1.20 -2.96
N THR A 29 3.38 2.42 -2.52
CA THR A 29 4.39 3.49 -2.45
C THR A 29 4.79 3.69 -0.99
N SER A 30 6.10 3.77 -0.68
CA SER A 30 6.56 3.76 0.72
C SER A 30 6.22 5.06 1.42
N ALA A 31 6.33 6.18 0.70
CA ALA A 31 6.42 7.52 1.27
C ALA A 31 7.48 7.59 2.39
N GLY A 32 8.55 6.78 2.25
CA GLY A 32 9.55 6.48 3.28
C GLY A 32 9.15 5.40 4.29
N GLY A 33 10.08 5.07 5.17
CA GLY A 33 9.89 4.09 6.25
C GLY A 33 10.22 2.66 5.85
N ILE A 34 10.04 1.73 6.80
CA ILE A 34 10.52 0.35 6.65
C ILE A 34 9.61 -0.44 5.71
N LEU A 35 10.23 -1.09 4.73
CA LEU A 35 9.60 -2.03 3.80
C LEU A 35 9.45 -3.40 4.45
N PRO A 36 8.52 -4.24 3.96
CA PRO A 36 8.52 -5.66 4.30
C PRO A 36 9.86 -6.32 3.99
N ASP A 37 10.34 -7.22 4.85
CA ASP A 37 11.70 -7.80 4.75
C ASP A 37 11.94 -8.50 3.41
N MET A 38 10.92 -9.17 2.87
CA MET A 38 11.00 -9.81 1.56
C MET A 38 11.19 -8.82 0.40
N ILE A 39 10.78 -7.56 0.56
CA ILE A 39 11.03 -6.49 -0.41
C ILE A 39 12.40 -5.88 -0.15
N ALA A 40 12.69 -5.55 1.12
CA ALA A 40 13.96 -4.95 1.53
C ALA A 40 15.19 -5.80 1.12
N SER A 41 15.08 -7.13 1.22
CA SER A 41 16.15 -8.07 0.87
C SER A 41 16.30 -8.35 -0.64
N ASN A 42 15.41 -7.83 -1.48
CA ASN A 42 15.35 -8.13 -2.92
C ASN A 42 15.29 -6.87 -3.80
N ALA A 43 16.15 -5.88 -3.52
CA ALA A 43 16.14 -4.58 -4.20
C ALA A 43 16.32 -4.68 -5.73
N GLU A 44 17.13 -5.63 -6.21
CA GLU A 44 17.36 -5.82 -7.65
C GLU A 44 16.10 -6.31 -8.39
N ASP A 45 15.40 -7.29 -7.81
CA ASP A 45 14.13 -7.77 -8.35
C ASP A 45 13.07 -6.66 -8.34
N ASN A 46 13.04 -5.84 -7.29
CA ASN A 46 12.14 -4.70 -7.19
C ASN A 46 12.41 -3.65 -8.29
N ILE A 47 13.69 -3.36 -8.58
CA ILE A 47 14.07 -2.45 -9.68
C ILE A 47 13.62 -3.01 -11.03
N ILE A 48 13.90 -4.30 -11.30
CA ILE A 48 13.49 -4.95 -12.57
C ILE A 48 11.97 -4.91 -12.75
N LEU A 49 11.21 -5.12 -11.67
CA LEU A 49 9.76 -5.10 -11.72
C LEU A 49 9.21 -3.70 -11.99
N ASN A 50 9.72 -2.68 -11.29
CA ASN A 50 9.30 -1.30 -11.51
C ASN A 50 9.68 -0.83 -12.91
N ASP A 51 10.90 -1.12 -13.40
CA ASP A 51 11.31 -0.83 -14.77
C ASP A 51 10.35 -1.46 -15.80
N PHE A 52 9.92 -2.70 -15.58
CA PHE A 52 8.95 -3.35 -16.45
C PHE A 52 7.59 -2.64 -16.43
N ILE A 53 7.08 -2.32 -15.24
CA ILE A 53 5.79 -1.64 -15.06
C ILE A 53 5.83 -0.25 -15.71
N ASP A 54 6.93 0.49 -15.56
CA ASP A 54 7.10 1.83 -16.13
C ASP A 54 6.97 1.81 -17.66
N ASN A 55 7.48 0.75 -18.29
CA ASN A 55 7.45 0.55 -19.74
C ASN A 55 6.18 -0.14 -20.27
N LEU A 56 5.21 -0.50 -19.41
CA LEU A 56 3.92 -1.00 -19.88
C LEU A 56 3.09 0.13 -20.50
N GLU A 57 2.52 -0.14 -21.67
CA GLU A 57 1.54 0.74 -22.28
C GLU A 57 0.20 0.66 -21.53
N PRO A 58 -0.49 1.79 -21.29
CA PRO A 58 -1.82 1.79 -20.71
C PRO A 58 -2.81 1.12 -21.68
N PHE A 59 -3.65 0.23 -21.17
CA PHE A 59 -4.63 -0.50 -21.99
C PHE A 59 -6.05 -0.49 -21.40
N THR A 60 -6.22 0.05 -20.20
CA THR A 60 -7.51 0.15 -19.52
C THR A 60 -7.72 1.54 -18.93
N GLU A 61 -8.91 1.79 -18.41
CA GLU A 61 -9.21 3.01 -17.68
C GLU A 61 -8.91 2.88 -16.19
N ALA A 62 -8.56 4.00 -15.56
CA ALA A 62 -8.39 4.08 -14.12
C ALA A 62 -9.68 4.52 -13.43
N ILE A 63 -10.07 3.78 -12.40
CA ILE A 63 -11.19 4.11 -11.51
C ILE A 63 -10.59 4.63 -10.21
N ILE A 64 -10.71 5.93 -9.96
CA ILE A 64 -10.25 6.56 -8.72
C ILE A 64 -11.15 6.12 -7.57
N SER A 65 -10.54 5.81 -6.42
CA SER A 65 -11.27 5.44 -5.21
C SER A 65 -12.20 6.57 -4.77
N PRO A 66 -13.50 6.30 -4.56
CA PRO A 66 -14.46 7.34 -4.15
C PRO A 66 -14.15 7.89 -2.76
N HIS A 67 -13.40 7.15 -1.95
CA HIS A 67 -13.03 7.53 -0.59
C HIS A 67 -11.71 8.33 -0.51
N LEU A 68 -11.05 8.58 -1.65
CA LEU A 68 -9.76 9.24 -1.68
C LEU A 68 -9.77 10.62 -1.02
N ALA A 69 -10.81 11.42 -1.28
CA ALA A 69 -10.97 12.77 -0.71
C ALA A 69 -11.12 12.79 0.83
N LYS A 70 -11.45 11.63 1.45
CA LYS A 70 -11.55 11.49 2.90
C LYS A 70 -10.17 11.39 3.57
N TYR A 71 -9.19 10.84 2.85
CA TYR A 71 -7.87 10.51 3.39
C TYR A 71 -6.80 11.47 2.89
N PHE A 72 -6.89 11.89 1.62
CA PHE A 72 -5.91 12.78 1.01
C PHE A 72 -6.50 14.17 0.86
N LYS A 73 -5.75 15.19 1.31
CA LYS A 73 -5.99 16.56 0.86
C LYS A 73 -5.54 16.63 -0.60
N LEU A 74 -6.48 16.37 -1.50
CA LEU A 74 -6.28 16.50 -2.95
C LEU A 74 -5.98 17.99 -3.27
N SER A 75 -4.72 18.38 -3.13
CA SER A 75 -4.29 19.76 -3.36
C SER A 75 -4.24 20.13 -4.84
N SER A 76 -4.21 19.14 -5.74
CA SER A 76 -4.28 19.36 -7.19
C SER A 76 -4.67 18.09 -7.97
N ILE A 77 -5.22 18.30 -9.18
CA ILE A 77 -5.51 17.25 -10.17
C ILE A 77 -4.22 16.52 -10.61
N SER A 78 -3.07 17.21 -10.58
CA SER A 78 -1.78 16.63 -10.99
C SER A 78 -1.33 15.45 -10.13
N SER A 79 -1.65 15.44 -8.84
CA SER A 79 -1.37 14.31 -7.94
C SER A 79 -2.09 13.04 -8.39
N LEU A 80 -3.34 13.18 -8.87
CA LEU A 80 -4.16 12.07 -9.37
C LEU A 80 -3.68 11.52 -10.72
N VAL A 81 -2.99 12.34 -11.52
CA VAL A 81 -2.46 11.94 -12.84
C VAL A 81 -1.37 10.87 -12.68
N GLY A 82 -0.51 10.99 -11.65
CA GLY A 82 0.50 9.98 -11.35
C GLY A 82 -0.13 8.62 -11.02
N TYR A 83 -1.03 8.58 -10.03
CA TYR A 83 -1.67 7.32 -9.60
C TYR A 83 -2.57 6.70 -10.69
N SER A 84 -3.25 7.52 -11.48
CA SER A 84 -4.08 7.00 -12.57
C SER A 84 -3.24 6.37 -13.70
N SER A 85 -1.99 6.80 -13.90
CA SER A 85 -1.14 6.24 -14.96
C SER A 85 -0.83 4.76 -14.77
N TYR A 86 -0.55 4.32 -13.53
CA TYR A 86 -0.30 2.92 -13.22
C TYR A 86 -1.58 2.08 -13.17
N ALA A 87 -2.69 2.64 -12.68
CA ALA A 87 -3.97 1.95 -12.73
C ALA A 87 -4.42 1.66 -14.18
N LYS A 88 -4.12 2.53 -15.13
CA LYS A 88 -4.38 2.30 -16.57
C LYS A 88 -3.55 1.15 -17.17
N LYS A 89 -2.53 0.69 -16.47
CA LYS A 89 -1.70 -0.48 -16.83
C LYS A 89 -2.22 -1.78 -16.20
N GLY A 90 -3.41 -1.77 -15.60
CA GLY A 90 -4.04 -2.95 -15.03
C GLY A 90 -3.63 -3.29 -13.59
N ILE A 91 -3.09 -2.33 -12.84
CA ILE A 91 -2.48 -2.53 -11.51
C ILE A 91 -3.29 -1.79 -10.43
N LEU A 92 -3.49 -2.41 -9.26
CA LEU A 92 -4.09 -1.73 -8.09
C LEU A 92 -3.06 -0.80 -7.44
N ILE A 93 -3.45 0.42 -7.11
CA ILE A 93 -2.52 1.42 -6.56
C ILE A 93 -2.91 1.77 -5.13
N PHE A 94 -1.99 1.52 -4.23
CA PHE A 94 -2.11 1.80 -2.80
C PHE A 94 -1.05 2.80 -2.36
N ASP A 95 -1.44 3.74 -1.50
CA ASP A 95 -0.52 4.74 -0.94
C ASP A 95 -0.82 5.01 0.53
N LYS A 96 0.18 5.51 1.27
CA LYS A 96 0.03 5.91 2.67
C LYS A 96 -0.68 7.24 2.78
N THR A 97 -1.45 7.42 3.86
CA THR A 97 -2.08 8.72 4.14
C THR A 97 -1.04 9.76 4.56
N PHE A 98 -0.02 9.34 5.32
CA PHE A 98 1.01 10.24 5.82
C PHE A 98 2.40 9.79 5.37
N ALA A 99 3.11 10.69 4.69
CA ALA A 99 4.55 10.60 4.55
C ALA A 99 5.18 10.86 5.93
N CYS A 100 5.36 9.79 6.70
CA CYS A 100 5.96 9.84 8.02
C CYS A 100 7.29 9.10 7.99
N PRO A 101 8.43 9.79 8.16
CA PRO A 101 9.71 9.12 8.38
C PRO A 101 9.62 8.25 9.66
N GLY A 102 9.80 6.94 9.52
CA GLY A 102 9.85 5.99 10.64
C GLY A 102 8.76 4.91 10.60
N ASP A 103 8.56 4.22 11.73
CA ASP A 103 7.82 2.95 11.83
C ASP A 103 6.30 3.11 12.06
N PHE A 104 5.75 4.34 11.92
CA PHE A 104 4.46 4.66 12.55
C PHE A 104 3.24 4.63 11.62
N ASP A 105 3.39 4.77 10.30
CA ASP A 105 2.26 4.59 9.37
C ASP A 105 2.47 3.36 8.49
N ILE A 106 1.74 2.31 8.85
CA ILE A 106 1.68 1.02 8.15
C ILE A 106 0.32 0.86 7.42
N THR A 107 -0.40 1.97 7.26
CA THR A 107 -1.72 2.01 6.65
C THR A 107 -1.64 2.45 5.20
N TYR A 108 -2.17 1.61 4.32
CA TYR A 108 -2.29 1.90 2.91
C TYR A 108 -3.75 2.04 2.50
N HIS A 109 -4.01 2.96 1.59
CA HIS A 109 -5.34 3.24 1.07
C HIS A 109 -5.37 2.99 -0.43
N LEU A 110 -6.43 2.36 -0.92
CA LEU A 110 -6.64 2.22 -2.35
C LEU A 110 -6.86 3.60 -2.94
N ILE A 111 -5.99 3.99 -3.88
CA ILE A 111 -6.04 5.27 -4.58
C ILE A 111 -6.78 5.12 -5.89
N ALA A 112 -6.41 4.09 -6.66
CA ALA A 112 -6.99 3.80 -7.95
C ALA A 112 -6.98 2.30 -8.23
N ARG A 113 -7.98 1.85 -8.99
CA ARG A 113 -8.05 0.48 -9.50
C ARG A 113 -8.26 0.49 -11.01
N PRO A 114 -7.81 -0.53 -11.73
CA PRO A 114 -8.09 -0.66 -13.16
C PRO A 114 -9.55 -1.03 -13.41
N ALA A 115 -10.08 -0.67 -14.57
CA ALA A 115 -11.31 -1.28 -15.07
C ALA A 115 -11.07 -2.74 -15.53
N GLU A 116 -9.89 -3.04 -16.06
CA GLU A 116 -9.44 -4.38 -16.47
C GLU A 116 -8.06 -4.69 -15.92
N PHE A 117 -7.91 -5.83 -15.23
CA PHE A 117 -6.64 -6.20 -14.58
C PHE A 117 -5.61 -6.71 -15.59
N LEU A 118 -4.33 -6.42 -15.32
CA LEU A 118 -3.22 -6.99 -16.05
C LEU A 118 -3.22 -8.52 -15.86
N ASN A 119 -3.24 -9.25 -16.96
CA ASN A 119 -3.28 -10.71 -16.92
C ASN A 119 -1.89 -11.26 -16.57
N PHE A 120 -1.75 -11.78 -15.34
CA PHE A 120 -0.52 -12.39 -14.84
C PHE A 120 0.06 -13.47 -15.78
N GLU A 121 -0.79 -14.28 -16.41
CA GLU A 121 -0.35 -15.38 -17.27
C GLU A 121 0.34 -14.89 -18.56
N MET A 122 0.04 -13.65 -18.97
CA MET A 122 0.63 -13.01 -20.15
C MET A 122 1.97 -12.32 -19.85
N LEU A 123 2.41 -12.29 -18.59
CA LEU A 123 3.66 -11.64 -18.21
C LEU A 123 4.88 -12.47 -18.62
N PRO A 124 6.03 -11.83 -18.89
CA PRO A 124 7.29 -12.52 -19.09
C PRO A 124 7.65 -13.40 -17.89
N ASP A 125 8.25 -14.58 -18.13
CA ASP A 125 8.57 -15.55 -17.07
C ASP A 125 9.43 -14.96 -15.94
N LYS A 126 10.36 -14.07 -16.30
CA LYS A 126 11.17 -13.35 -15.31
C LYS A 126 10.31 -12.52 -14.34
N ILE A 127 9.32 -11.81 -14.87
CA ILE A 127 8.42 -10.96 -14.08
C ILE A 127 7.49 -11.82 -13.22
N LYS A 128 6.95 -12.92 -13.78
CA LYS A 128 6.16 -13.89 -13.00
C LYS A 128 6.96 -14.44 -11.83
N GLY A 129 8.21 -14.82 -12.06
CA GLY A 129 9.12 -15.32 -11.02
C GLY A 129 9.33 -14.32 -9.88
N ILE A 130 9.47 -13.03 -10.19
CA ILE A 130 9.60 -11.97 -9.18
C ILE A 130 8.29 -11.82 -8.38
N LEU A 131 7.15 -11.68 -9.06
CA LEU A 131 5.83 -11.50 -8.42
C LEU A 131 5.43 -12.69 -7.54
N LEU A 132 5.81 -13.91 -7.90
CA LEU A 132 5.53 -15.10 -7.09
C LEU A 132 6.29 -15.10 -5.75
N LYS A 133 7.44 -14.42 -5.65
CA LYS A 133 8.16 -14.26 -4.38
C LYS A 133 7.41 -13.36 -3.41
N THR A 134 6.60 -12.44 -3.93
CA THR A 134 5.77 -11.51 -3.17
C THR A 134 4.29 -11.93 -3.20
N GLN A 135 3.99 -13.22 -3.38
CA GLN A 135 2.61 -13.66 -3.37
C GLN A 135 2.02 -13.64 -1.95
N GLN A 136 0.83 -13.06 -1.84
CA GLN A 136 0.05 -13.00 -0.60
C GLN A 136 -1.25 -13.79 -0.75
N LYS A 137 -1.70 -14.43 0.35
CA LYS A 137 -3.02 -15.08 0.44
C LYS A 137 -4.12 -14.05 0.75
N ILE A 138 -4.12 -12.97 -0.03
CA ILE A 138 -5.00 -11.82 0.13
C ILE A 138 -5.53 -11.46 -1.26
N ARG A 139 -6.81 -11.14 -1.36
CA ARG A 139 -7.44 -10.55 -2.55
C ARG A 139 -7.46 -9.04 -2.43
N PHE A 140 -6.46 -8.36 -2.99
CA PHE A 140 -6.28 -6.91 -2.80
C PHE A 140 -7.43 -6.07 -3.37
N ASP A 141 -8.14 -6.58 -4.37
CA ASP A 141 -9.33 -5.96 -4.98
C ASP A 141 -10.54 -5.87 -4.04
N ASP A 142 -10.53 -6.57 -2.91
CA ASP A 142 -11.59 -6.51 -1.89
C ASP A 142 -11.38 -5.37 -0.87
N PHE A 143 -10.26 -4.63 -0.93
CA PHE A 143 -9.86 -3.66 0.09
C PHE A 143 -9.84 -2.22 -0.42
N GLU A 144 -10.46 -1.33 0.34
CA GLU A 144 -10.28 0.12 0.20
C GLU A 144 -9.17 0.67 1.11
N LYS A 145 -8.83 -0.08 2.16
CA LYS A 145 -7.82 0.25 3.18
C LYS A 145 -7.17 -1.05 3.65
N LEU A 146 -5.84 -1.05 3.76
CA LEU A 146 -5.03 -2.12 4.33
C LEU A 146 -4.30 -1.58 5.55
N ASP A 147 -4.49 -2.23 6.70
CA ASP A 147 -3.94 -1.78 7.98
C ASP A 147 -3.11 -2.92 8.58
N ALA A 148 -1.81 -2.68 8.78
CA ALA A 148 -0.88 -3.69 9.31
C ALA A 148 -0.99 -3.87 10.83
N GLY A 149 -1.91 -3.19 11.52
CA GLY A 149 -2.20 -3.46 12.93
C GLY A 149 -3.14 -4.64 13.16
N TYR A 150 -3.92 -5.07 12.15
CA TYR A 150 -5.08 -5.95 12.36
C TYR A 150 -5.32 -7.02 11.27
N THR A 151 -4.38 -7.22 10.35
CA THR A 151 -4.56 -8.12 9.20
C THR A 151 -3.34 -9.04 9.00
N PRO A 152 -3.43 -10.11 8.18
CA PRO A 152 -2.26 -10.92 7.81
C PRO A 152 -1.08 -10.10 7.26
N TRP A 153 -1.36 -8.89 6.74
CA TRP A 153 -0.40 -7.86 6.36
C TRP A 153 0.57 -7.45 7.49
N ALA A 154 0.13 -7.46 8.75
CA ALA A 154 0.94 -7.19 9.93
C ALA A 154 2.19 -8.06 9.99
N SER A 155 2.01 -9.35 9.63
CA SER A 155 3.07 -10.34 9.67
C SER A 155 4.23 -10.03 8.71
N LEU A 156 3.99 -9.17 7.71
CA LEU A 156 4.99 -8.78 6.72
C LEU A 156 6.01 -7.76 7.25
N PHE A 157 5.78 -7.16 8.43
CA PHE A 157 6.62 -6.11 9.03
C PHE A 157 7.22 -6.56 10.39
N THR A 158 7.30 -7.86 10.67
CA THR A 158 7.29 -8.41 12.03
C THR A 158 8.54 -8.26 12.90
N ASP A 159 9.65 -7.71 12.42
CA ASP A 159 10.82 -7.51 13.28
C ASP A 159 10.84 -6.17 14.04
N TYR A 160 9.94 -5.22 13.70
CA TYR A 160 9.92 -3.88 14.31
C TYR A 160 8.60 -3.51 15.02
N TYR A 161 7.64 -4.44 15.09
CA TYR A 161 6.36 -4.16 15.74
C TYR A 161 6.49 -4.13 17.26
N VAL A 162 6.73 -2.94 17.81
CA VAL A 162 6.40 -2.64 19.20
C VAL A 162 4.92 -2.28 19.23
N PRO A 163 4.05 -3.05 19.91
CA PRO A 163 2.64 -2.67 20.03
C PRO A 163 2.56 -1.29 20.66
N THR A 164 2.16 -0.28 19.88
CA THR A 164 1.86 1.02 20.45
C THR A 164 0.59 0.86 21.27
N LEU A 165 0.66 1.28 22.54
CA LEU A 165 -0.46 1.49 23.43
C LEU A 165 -1.41 2.52 22.82
N TYR A 166 -2.23 2.11 21.85
CA TYR A 166 -3.42 2.85 21.49
C TYR A 166 -4.48 2.51 22.54
N GLU A 167 -4.35 3.10 23.74
CA GLU A 167 -5.52 3.23 24.60
C GLU A 167 -6.49 4.14 23.85
N GLU A 168 -7.66 3.59 23.48
CA GLU A 168 -8.77 4.42 23.02
C GLU A 168 -8.94 5.59 23.99
N PRO A 169 -9.09 6.84 23.53
CA PRO A 169 -9.45 7.92 24.42
C PRO A 169 -10.76 7.52 25.09
N LYS A 170 -10.70 7.19 26.39
CA LYS A 170 -11.87 6.89 27.21
C LYS A 170 -12.87 8.02 27.00
N LYS A 171 -13.94 7.74 26.25
CA LYS A 171 -15.06 8.67 26.10
C LYS A 171 -15.50 9.04 27.50
N SER A 172 -15.21 10.26 27.93
CA SER A 172 -15.73 10.76 29.19
C SER A 172 -17.25 10.77 29.04
N LYS A 173 -17.93 9.83 29.70
CA LYS A 173 -19.37 9.89 29.90
C LYS A 173 -19.60 11.02 30.91
N LYS A 174 -19.61 12.27 30.45
CA LYS A 174 -20.36 13.32 31.15
C LYS A 174 -21.83 13.04 30.89
N SER A 175 -22.38 12.13 31.70
CA SER A 175 -23.81 12.00 31.89
C SER A 175 -24.31 13.30 32.51
N TRP A 176 -24.94 14.14 31.70
CA TRP A 176 -26.00 15.01 32.18
C TRP A 176 -27.14 14.11 32.71
N PHE A 177 -27.87 14.60 33.73
CA PHE A 177 -28.89 13.92 34.55
C PHE A 177 -28.38 13.19 35.80
N ASN A 178 -28.29 13.93 36.91
CA ASN A 178 -29.27 13.76 37.98
C ASN A 178 -29.58 15.12 38.62
N SER A 179 -30.87 15.37 38.72
CA SER A 179 -31.53 16.55 39.26
C SER A 179 -31.46 16.59 40.79
N LEU A 180 -31.70 17.80 41.33
CA LEU A 180 -32.58 18.09 42.47
C LEU A 180 -32.81 16.92 43.44
N PHE A 181 -32.31 17.04 44.67
CA PHE A 181 -33.09 16.97 45.91
C PHE A 181 -32.15 17.08 47.13
N HIS A 182 -32.47 18.05 48.00
CA HIS A 182 -31.96 18.38 49.34
C HIS A 182 -30.73 19.29 49.42
#